data_AF-A0A7W0IYK7-F1
#
_entry.id   AF-A0A7W0IYK7-F1
#
_cell.length_a   1.000
_cell.length_b   1.000
_cell.length_c   1.000
_cell.angle_alpha   90.00
_cell.angle_beta   90.00
_cell.angle_gamma   90.00
#
_symmetry.space_group_name_H-M   'P 1'
#
loop_
_entity.id
_entity.type
_entity.pdbx_description
1 polymer ?
#
loop_
_entity_poly.entity_id
_entity_poly.type
_entity_poly.pdbx_seq_one_letter_code
_entity_poly.pdbx_strand_id
1 'polypeptide(L)'
;MINDVIQGVIMKGLLIIDDDEGVRRSLLRALKKEPYETHVSASGEEGISFIQNSPQKISTVISDYKMPGLDGLSTLLSIGEINPSITRIILTGYATMEAAISATNQRIDGFLTKPFDNLELKLKIHEIAVKKHLKQFVSEQIYHKIVSNSGFLSPSTSEVSVLFSDIRNFTEIVQNASPIEIADFLNDDYFTPMGEIAFEFNGTVDKHIGDAIMVLFGSPVSYADDADRAVMSAIRMQKEAERINGVLAKRKGFHLSIGIGISTGKVFSGILGSMRKKEYTSVGMPVNIASRLQNIAEPGEILICERTHEKLSQPFDTTKIDPVYVKGVSEPLSIIQVNY
;
A
#
# COMPACT_ATOMS: atom_id res chain seq x y z
N MET A 1 7.55 24.56 30.13
CA MET A 1 8.14 23.26 29.76
C MET A 1 7.27 22.51 28.75
N ILE A 2 6.85 23.15 27.64
CA ILE A 2 6.14 22.49 26.52
C ILE A 2 6.84 22.79 25.17
N ASN A 3 7.90 23.62 25.17
CA ASN A 3 8.56 24.07 23.94
C ASN A 3 9.83 23.28 23.54
N ASP A 4 10.26 22.28 24.31
CA ASP A 4 11.51 21.55 24.03
C ASP A 4 11.32 20.13 23.48
N VAL A 5 10.09 19.73 23.10
CA VAL A 5 9.83 18.42 22.47
C VAL A 5 9.90 18.49 20.92
N ILE A 6 10.15 19.68 20.33
CA ILE A 6 10.17 19.88 18.87
C ILE A 6 11.58 19.66 18.27
N GLN A 7 12.56 19.14 19.02
CA GLN A 7 13.93 18.88 18.52
C GLN A 7 14.11 17.58 17.72
N GLY A 8 13.05 17.06 17.11
CA GLY A 8 13.10 15.85 16.28
C GLY A 8 12.08 15.80 15.16
N VAL A 9 11.55 16.94 14.70
CA VAL A 9 10.67 16.95 13.53
C VAL A 9 11.53 16.65 12.31
N ILE A 10 11.43 15.41 11.80
CA ILE A 10 11.96 15.04 10.49
C ILE A 10 11.35 16.03 9.48
N MET A 11 12.19 16.93 8.95
CA MET A 11 11.74 17.85 7.91
C MET A 11 11.31 17.02 6.70
N LYS A 12 10.09 17.24 6.23
CA LYS A 12 9.56 16.54 5.07
C LYS A 12 9.98 17.27 3.80
N GLY A 13 10.54 16.58 2.82
CA GLY A 13 10.90 17.22 1.56
C GLY A 13 9.66 17.63 0.76
N LEU A 14 9.66 18.85 0.24
CA LEU A 14 8.63 19.40 -0.64
C LEU A 14 9.28 19.95 -1.90
N LEU A 15 8.92 19.39 -3.05
CA LEU A 15 9.41 19.84 -4.35
C LEU A 15 8.38 20.75 -5.04
N ILE A 16 8.83 21.90 -5.51
CA ILE A 16 8.04 22.85 -6.30
C ILE A 16 8.53 22.79 -7.74
N ILE A 17 7.62 22.56 -8.68
CA ILE A 17 7.90 22.51 -10.11
C ILE A 17 7.05 23.59 -10.78
N ASP A 18 7.67 24.63 -11.31
CA ASP A 18 6.98 25.73 -11.99
C ASP A 18 8.01 26.39 -12.91
N ASP A 19 7.67 26.74 -14.15
CA ASP A 19 8.59 27.40 -15.08
C ASP A 19 8.81 28.88 -14.70
N ASP A 20 7.85 29.51 -14.02
CA ASP A 20 7.94 30.89 -13.54
C ASP A 20 8.77 31.00 -12.25
N GLU A 21 9.93 31.66 -12.34
CA GLU A 21 10.82 31.87 -11.19
C GLU A 21 10.17 32.71 -10.08
N GLY A 22 9.33 33.68 -10.43
CA GLY A 22 8.58 34.50 -9.48
C GLY A 22 7.61 33.68 -8.65
N VAL A 23 6.92 32.71 -9.25
CA VAL A 23 6.04 31.78 -8.53
C VAL A 23 6.85 30.88 -7.60
N ARG A 24 7.95 30.27 -8.09
CA ARG A 24 8.85 29.45 -7.24
C ARG A 24 9.35 30.23 -6.03
N ARG A 25 9.83 31.46 -6.23
CA ARG A 25 10.29 32.35 -5.16
C ARG A 25 9.17 32.71 -4.17
N SER A 26 7.95 32.91 -4.66
CA SER A 26 6.80 33.24 -3.82
C SER A 26 6.39 32.06 -2.93
N LEU A 27 6.34 30.84 -3.49
CA LEU A 27 6.07 29.61 -2.74
C LEU A 27 7.17 29.33 -1.71
N LEU A 28 8.45 29.45 -2.08
CA LEU A 28 9.57 29.31 -1.15
C LEU A 28 9.46 30.30 0.02
N ARG A 29 9.11 31.56 -0.24
CA ARG A 29 8.90 32.57 0.81
C ARG A 29 7.73 32.20 1.72
N ALA A 30 6.62 31.74 1.15
CA ALA A 30 5.45 31.34 1.91
C ALA A 30 5.77 30.16 2.85
N LEU A 31 6.53 29.17 2.36
CA LEU A 31 6.83 27.92 3.08
C LEU A 31 8.08 28.00 3.98
N LYS A 32 8.82 29.10 3.98
CA LYS A 32 10.12 29.24 4.69
C LYS A 32 10.09 28.88 6.20
N LYS A 33 8.96 29.08 6.88
CA LYS A 33 8.80 28.81 8.33
C LYS A 33 8.07 27.50 8.63
N GLU A 34 7.71 26.75 7.59
CA GLU A 34 7.04 25.47 7.72
C GLU A 34 8.07 24.34 7.87
N PRO A 35 7.68 23.18 8.44
CA PRO A 35 8.59 22.05 8.66
C PRO A 35 8.89 21.26 7.37
N TYR A 36 9.15 21.97 6.26
CA TYR A 36 9.50 21.39 4.96
C TYR A 36 10.93 21.73 4.57
N GLU A 37 11.65 20.73 4.08
CA GLU A 37 12.86 20.96 3.28
C GLU A 37 12.42 21.23 1.84
N THR A 38 12.51 22.49 1.39
CA THR A 38 11.96 22.90 0.09
C THR A 38 12.99 22.78 -1.03
N HIS A 39 12.57 22.17 -2.13
CA HIS A 39 13.34 22.02 -3.36
C HIS A 39 12.58 22.64 -4.53
N VAL A 40 13.29 23.03 -5.59
CA VAL A 40 12.71 23.67 -6.77
C VAL A 40 13.25 23.07 -8.05
N SER A 41 12.38 22.98 -9.06
CA SER A 41 12.72 22.61 -10.44
C SER A 41 12.00 23.56 -11.40
N ALA A 42 12.62 23.84 -12.56
CA ALA A 42 12.05 24.75 -13.57
C ALA A 42 11.23 24.03 -14.64
N SER A 43 11.31 22.68 -14.72
CA SER A 43 10.52 21.88 -15.65
C SER A 43 10.09 20.55 -15.05
N GLY A 44 9.11 19.91 -15.69
CA GLY A 44 8.63 18.57 -15.31
C GLY A 44 9.73 17.50 -15.37
N GLU A 45 10.57 17.54 -16.41
CA GLU A 45 11.67 16.60 -16.61
C GLU A 45 12.73 16.72 -15.52
N GLU A 46 13.11 17.95 -15.13
CA GLU A 46 14.02 18.19 -14.02
C GLU A 46 13.44 17.65 -12.70
N GLY A 47 12.15 17.89 -12.46
CA GLY A 47 11.46 17.41 -11.27
C GLY A 47 11.39 15.88 -11.18
N ILE A 48 11.08 15.21 -12.29
CA ILE A 48 11.09 13.74 -12.35
C ILE A 48 12.49 13.20 -12.10
N SER A 49 13.52 13.77 -12.74
CA SER A 49 14.90 13.35 -12.53
C SER A 49 15.35 13.54 -11.08
N PHE A 50 14.92 14.62 -10.44
CA PHE A 50 15.17 14.85 -9.02
C PHE A 50 14.57 13.73 -8.15
N ILE A 51 13.31 13.36 -8.40
CA ILE A 51 12.65 12.28 -7.66
C ILE A 51 13.33 10.92 -7.90
N GLN A 52 13.71 10.60 -9.14
CA GLN A 52 14.41 9.34 -9.45
C GLN A 52 15.75 9.21 -8.69
N ASN A 53 16.47 10.31 -8.52
CA ASN A 53 17.75 10.33 -7.81
C ASN A 53 17.60 10.39 -6.28
N SER A 54 16.42 10.71 -5.74
CA SER A 54 16.17 10.87 -4.30
C SER A 54 14.70 10.62 -3.90
N PRO A 55 14.15 9.43 -4.18
CA PRO A 55 12.71 9.18 -4.08
C PRO A 55 12.19 9.21 -2.63
N GLN A 56 13.03 8.86 -1.66
CA GLN A 56 12.65 8.82 -0.24
C GLN A 56 12.74 10.18 0.48
N LYS A 57 13.29 11.22 -0.16
CA LYS A 57 13.41 12.55 0.48
C LYS A 57 12.16 13.41 0.35
N ILE A 58 11.38 13.23 -0.71
CA ILE A 58 10.24 14.09 -1.03
C ILE A 58 8.93 13.39 -0.65
N SER A 59 8.13 14.06 0.18
CA SER A 59 6.77 13.58 0.52
C SER A 59 5.67 14.33 -0.22
N THR A 60 5.98 15.49 -0.80
CA THR A 60 4.99 16.36 -1.46
C THR A 60 5.58 17.04 -2.67
N VAL A 61 4.85 17.03 -3.78
CA VAL A 61 5.20 17.73 -5.01
C VAL A 61 4.07 18.69 -5.38
N ILE A 62 4.41 19.95 -5.61
CA ILE A 62 3.50 20.97 -6.14
C ILE A 62 3.99 21.30 -7.55
N SER A 63 3.15 21.09 -8.56
CA SER A 63 3.50 21.39 -9.95
C SER A 63 2.55 22.40 -10.55
N ASP A 64 3.06 23.41 -11.26
CA ASP A 64 2.23 24.21 -12.15
C ASP A 64 1.62 23.32 -13.23
N TYR A 65 0.36 23.57 -13.56
CA TYR A 65 -0.33 22.81 -14.58
C TYR A 65 0.23 23.08 -15.99
N LYS A 66 0.51 24.34 -16.34
CA LYS A 66 0.94 24.76 -17.69
C LYS A 66 2.42 25.10 -17.70
N MET A 67 3.25 24.09 -17.96
CA MET A 67 4.68 24.28 -18.19
C MET A 67 5.05 23.97 -19.65
N PRO A 68 6.09 24.60 -20.21
CA PRO A 68 6.67 24.19 -21.49
C PRO A 68 7.22 22.76 -21.41
N GLY A 69 7.10 22.00 -22.50
CA GLY A 69 7.55 20.60 -22.53
C GLY A 69 6.52 19.69 -21.87
N LEU A 70 6.94 18.93 -20.86
CA LEU A 70 6.04 18.09 -20.07
C LEU A 70 5.18 18.93 -19.12
N ASP A 71 3.85 18.87 -19.31
CA ASP A 71 2.92 19.59 -18.45
C ASP A 71 2.89 19.04 -17.00
N GLY A 72 2.33 19.82 -16.08
CA GLY A 72 2.34 19.45 -14.66
C GLY A 72 1.53 18.19 -14.36
N LEU A 73 0.45 17.95 -15.08
CA LEU A 73 -0.36 16.76 -14.88
C LEU A 73 0.44 15.49 -15.25
N SER A 74 1.03 15.46 -16.44
CA SER A 74 1.84 14.34 -16.93
C SER A 74 3.09 14.15 -16.05
N THR A 75 3.67 15.25 -15.57
CA THR A 75 4.76 15.24 -14.59
C THR A 75 4.34 14.52 -13.30
N LEU A 76 3.24 14.93 -12.68
CA LEU A 76 2.76 14.35 -11.43
C LEU A 76 2.30 12.90 -11.59
N LEU A 77 1.72 12.52 -12.74
CA LEU A 77 1.40 11.13 -13.04
C LEU A 77 2.67 10.28 -13.05
N SER A 78 3.71 10.72 -13.77
CA SER A 78 5.01 10.02 -13.85
C SER A 78 5.68 9.89 -12.48
N ILE A 79 5.63 10.95 -11.65
CA ILE A 79 6.11 10.91 -10.26
C ILE A 79 5.34 9.88 -9.44
N GLY A 80 4.03 9.75 -9.68
CA GLY A 80 3.20 8.75 -9.02
C GLY A 80 3.55 7.31 -9.34
N GLU A 81 3.93 7.03 -10.59
CA GLU A 81 4.41 5.70 -10.98
C GLU A 81 5.76 5.37 -10.33
N ILE A 82 6.58 6.39 -10.04
CA ILE A 82 7.84 6.21 -9.31
C ILE A 82 7.58 5.98 -7.81
N ASN A 83 6.70 6.77 -7.20
CA ASN A 83 6.35 6.64 -5.79
C ASN A 83 4.89 7.09 -5.53
N PRO A 84 3.94 6.15 -5.40
CA PRO A 84 2.52 6.45 -5.17
C PRO A 84 2.21 7.16 -3.84
N SER A 85 3.15 7.10 -2.88
CA SER A 85 3.00 7.71 -1.55
C SER A 85 3.19 9.23 -1.58
N ILE A 86 3.87 9.78 -2.59
CA ILE A 86 4.09 11.22 -2.74
C ILE A 86 2.75 11.93 -2.90
N THR A 87 2.53 12.96 -2.09
CA THR A 87 1.37 13.84 -2.21
C THR A 87 1.54 14.73 -3.44
N ARG A 88 0.65 14.60 -4.42
CA ARG A 88 0.72 15.29 -5.71
C ARG A 88 -0.32 16.40 -5.78
N ILE A 89 0.15 17.64 -5.89
CA ILE A 89 -0.70 18.84 -5.87
C ILE A 89 -0.48 19.64 -7.16
N ILE A 90 -1.56 19.96 -7.86
CA ILE A 90 -1.52 20.85 -9.02
C ILE A 90 -1.71 22.30 -8.59
N LEU A 91 -0.90 23.19 -9.13
CA LEU A 91 -1.05 24.64 -9.02
C LEU A 91 -1.64 25.17 -10.33
N THR A 92 -2.76 25.89 -10.26
CA THR A 92 -3.53 26.32 -11.44
C THR A 92 -4.13 27.71 -11.26
N GLY A 93 -4.27 28.47 -12.34
CA GLY A 93 -4.91 29.79 -12.35
C GLY A 93 -6.41 29.78 -12.70
N TYR A 94 -7.03 28.61 -12.96
CA TYR A 94 -8.40 28.52 -13.46
C TYR A 94 -9.26 27.51 -12.70
N ALA A 95 -10.28 28.00 -11.98
CA ALA A 95 -11.26 27.22 -11.22
C ALA A 95 -12.03 26.19 -12.07
N THR A 96 -12.30 26.49 -13.34
CA THR A 96 -12.97 25.56 -14.26
C THR A 96 -12.09 24.37 -14.65
N MET A 97 -10.78 24.57 -14.66
CA MET A 97 -9.81 23.52 -14.95
C MET A 97 -9.67 22.56 -13.75
N GLU A 98 -9.78 23.07 -12.52
CA GLU A 98 -9.81 22.26 -11.30
C GLU A 98 -10.97 21.25 -11.31
N ALA A 99 -12.17 21.70 -11.68
CA ALA A 99 -13.34 20.83 -11.78
C ALA A 99 -13.17 19.75 -12.86
N ALA A 100 -12.57 20.10 -14.00
CA ALA A 100 -12.29 19.16 -15.08
C ALA A 100 -11.23 18.12 -14.69
N ILE A 101 -10.12 18.55 -14.08
CA ILE A 101 -9.05 17.64 -13.64
C ILE A 101 -9.55 16.75 -12.48
N SER A 102 -10.27 17.31 -11.51
CA SER A 102 -10.87 16.56 -10.40
C SER A 102 -11.87 15.49 -10.86
N ALA A 103 -12.66 15.80 -11.91
CA ALA A 103 -13.64 14.86 -12.46
C ALA A 103 -13.01 13.71 -13.26
N THR A 104 -11.78 13.89 -13.77
CA THR A 104 -11.13 12.91 -14.66
C THR A 104 -9.95 12.17 -14.04
N ASN A 105 -9.24 12.76 -13.06
CA ASN A 105 -7.97 12.25 -12.58
C ASN A 105 -8.00 11.90 -11.09
N GLN A 106 -8.36 10.66 -10.76
CA GLN A 106 -8.34 10.13 -9.38
C GLN A 106 -6.94 10.03 -8.77
N ARG A 107 -5.88 10.25 -9.56
CA ARG A 107 -4.47 10.11 -9.17
C ARG A 107 -3.80 11.40 -8.68
N ILE A 108 -4.52 12.53 -8.66
CA ILE A 108 -4.03 13.80 -8.08
C ILE A 108 -4.66 14.01 -6.71
N ASP A 109 -3.86 14.41 -5.72
CA ASP A 109 -4.31 14.47 -4.32
C ASP A 109 -4.99 15.81 -3.97
N GLY A 110 -4.65 16.89 -4.68
CA GLY A 110 -5.31 18.17 -4.52
C GLY A 110 -4.84 19.28 -5.45
N PHE A 111 -5.40 20.47 -5.28
CA PHE A 111 -5.21 21.62 -6.14
C PHE A 111 -5.01 22.90 -5.34
N LEU A 112 -4.23 23.82 -5.88
CA LEU A 112 -3.98 25.15 -5.37
C LEU A 112 -4.25 26.18 -6.47
N THR A 113 -4.83 27.31 -6.08
CA THR A 113 -5.24 28.39 -6.98
C THR A 113 -4.21 29.51 -7.02
N LYS A 114 -3.87 30.01 -8.21
CA LYS A 114 -3.15 31.28 -8.41
C LYS A 114 -4.17 32.42 -8.65
N PRO A 115 -4.01 33.61 -8.04
CA PRO A 115 -3.07 33.92 -6.96
C PRO A 115 -3.49 33.26 -5.64
N PHE A 116 -2.53 33.02 -4.74
CA PHE A 116 -2.77 32.40 -3.43
C PHE A 116 -2.42 33.37 -2.29
N ASP A 117 -3.18 33.30 -1.22
CA ASP A 117 -2.78 33.85 0.08
C ASP A 117 -1.85 32.86 0.82
N ASN A 118 -0.87 33.38 1.57
CA ASN A 118 0.11 32.55 2.26
C ASN A 118 -0.51 31.64 3.32
N LEU A 119 -1.55 32.09 4.03
CA LEU A 119 -2.22 31.27 5.04
C LEU A 119 -3.05 30.18 4.38
N GLU A 120 -3.83 30.54 3.36
CA GLU A 120 -4.66 29.58 2.62
C GLU A 120 -3.81 28.47 1.97
N LEU A 121 -2.71 28.86 1.32
CA LEU A 121 -1.75 27.94 0.70
C LEU A 121 -1.29 26.87 1.70
N LYS A 122 -0.84 27.30 2.88
CA LYS A 122 -0.31 26.40 3.92
C LYS A 122 -1.37 25.45 4.44
N LEU A 123 -2.56 25.98 4.74
CA LEU A 123 -3.67 25.19 5.25
C LEU A 123 -4.08 24.12 4.23
N LYS A 124 -4.18 24.49 2.94
CA LYS A 124 -4.52 23.54 1.87
C LYS A 124 -3.43 22.48 1.68
N ILE A 125 -2.15 22.85 1.63
CA ILE A 125 -1.05 21.87 1.51
C ILE A 125 -1.09 20.90 2.70
N HIS A 126 -1.27 21.41 3.91
CA HIS A 126 -1.35 20.59 5.11
C HIS A 126 -2.56 19.65 5.07
N GLU A 127 -3.75 20.17 4.74
CA GLU A 127 -4.98 19.38 4.62
C GLU A 127 -4.82 18.24 3.59
N ILE A 128 -4.31 18.56 2.40
CA ILE A 128 -4.10 17.57 1.33
C ILE A 128 -3.09 16.51 1.77
N ALA A 129 -1.98 16.92 2.37
CA ALA A 129 -0.94 15.99 2.86
C ALA A 129 -1.46 15.10 4.00
N VAL A 130 -2.20 15.65 4.95
CA VAL A 130 -2.82 14.87 6.04
C VAL A 130 -3.85 13.88 5.47
N LYS A 131 -4.72 14.33 4.56
CA LYS A 131 -5.71 13.46 3.91
C LYS A 131 -5.02 12.33 3.15
N LYS A 132 -3.97 12.62 2.37
CA LYS A 132 -3.17 11.61 1.65
C LYS A 132 -2.53 10.62 2.61
N HIS A 133 -1.93 11.10 3.69
CA HIS A 133 -1.32 10.24 4.70
C HIS A 133 -2.37 9.34 5.38
N LEU A 134 -3.53 9.88 5.76
CA LEU A 134 -4.62 9.11 6.34
C LEU A 134 -5.15 8.03 5.39
N LYS A 135 -5.17 8.28 4.07
CA LYS A 135 -5.54 7.27 3.06
C LYS A 135 -4.60 6.05 3.11
N GLN A 136 -3.32 6.20 3.47
CA GLN A 136 -2.37 5.08 3.51
C GLN A 136 -2.65 4.06 4.64
N PHE A 137 -3.48 4.42 5.62
CA PHE A 137 -3.87 3.53 6.71
C PHE A 137 -5.13 2.71 6.40
N VAL A 138 -5.71 2.86 5.21
CA VAL A 138 -6.91 2.17 4.77
C VAL A 138 -6.65 1.68 3.35
N SER A 139 -6.94 0.42 3.05
CA SER A 139 -6.79 -0.08 1.68
C SER A 139 -7.64 0.74 0.70
N GLU A 140 -7.13 0.91 -0.53
CA GLU A 140 -7.75 1.78 -1.53
C GLU A 140 -9.21 1.35 -1.82
N GLN A 141 -9.47 0.05 -1.93
CA GLN A 141 -10.83 -0.46 -2.15
C GLN A 141 -11.79 -0.08 -1.02
N ILE A 142 -11.31 -0.06 0.24
CA ILE A 142 -12.11 0.34 1.39
C ILE A 142 -12.31 1.85 1.41
N TYR A 143 -11.28 2.64 1.14
CA TYR A 143 -11.40 4.08 1.03
C TYR A 143 -12.46 4.49 0.01
N HIS A 144 -12.44 3.92 -1.20
CA HIS A 144 -13.43 4.19 -2.22
C HIS A 144 -14.85 3.82 -1.78
N LYS A 145 -15.02 2.67 -1.12
CA LYS A 145 -16.33 2.23 -0.63
C LYS A 145 -16.86 3.10 0.52
N ILE A 146 -15.99 3.63 1.36
CA ILE A 146 -16.35 4.62 2.41
C ILE A 146 -16.79 5.91 1.75
N VAL A 147 -16.03 6.43 0.79
CA VAL A 147 -16.35 7.69 0.09
C VAL A 147 -17.66 7.56 -0.69
N SER A 148 -17.86 6.47 -1.43
CA SER A 148 -19.06 6.25 -2.24
C SER A 148 -20.32 6.08 -1.40
N ASN A 149 -20.21 5.53 -0.19
CA ASN A 149 -21.34 5.27 0.71
C ASN A 149 -21.44 6.29 1.87
N SER A 150 -20.89 7.50 1.70
CA SER A 150 -20.96 8.58 2.71
C SER A 150 -20.53 8.16 4.12
N GLY A 151 -19.50 7.32 4.22
CA GLY A 151 -18.95 6.83 5.49
C GLY A 151 -19.61 5.56 6.04
N PHE A 152 -20.69 5.07 5.44
CA PHE A 152 -21.41 3.90 5.92
C PHE A 152 -20.99 2.63 5.16
N LEU A 153 -20.35 1.70 5.87
CA LEU A 153 -20.15 0.33 5.40
C LEU A 153 -21.02 -0.60 6.23
N SER A 154 -22.14 -1.03 5.65
CA SER A 154 -22.99 -2.05 6.28
C SER A 154 -22.23 -3.36 6.39
N PRO A 155 -22.28 -4.04 7.54
CA PRO A 155 -21.73 -5.38 7.65
C PRO A 155 -22.40 -6.34 6.67
N SER A 156 -21.61 -7.26 6.12
CA SER A 156 -22.08 -8.23 5.13
C SER A 156 -21.44 -9.60 5.33
N THR A 157 -22.19 -10.65 5.00
CA THR A 157 -21.63 -12.00 4.86
C THR A 157 -21.33 -12.26 3.39
N SER A 158 -20.09 -12.61 3.09
CA SER A 158 -19.59 -12.90 1.73
C SER A 158 -18.69 -14.13 1.76
N GLU A 159 -18.65 -14.86 0.66
CA GLU A 159 -17.61 -15.86 0.44
C GLU A 159 -16.34 -15.15 -0.02
N VAL A 160 -15.21 -15.44 0.63
CA VAL A 160 -13.91 -14.83 0.34
C VAL A 160 -12.84 -15.90 0.31
N SER A 161 -11.77 -15.64 -0.44
CA SER A 161 -10.50 -16.34 -0.34
C SER A 161 -9.55 -15.48 0.49
N VAL A 162 -9.11 -15.99 1.64
CA VAL A 162 -8.20 -15.31 2.55
C VAL A 162 -6.80 -15.87 2.34
N LEU A 163 -5.85 -14.99 2.05
CA LEU A 163 -4.42 -15.32 1.96
C LEU A 163 -3.69 -14.74 3.16
N PHE A 164 -2.87 -15.56 3.81
CA PHE A 164 -1.86 -15.13 4.76
C PHE A 164 -0.48 -15.44 4.20
N SER A 165 0.42 -14.46 4.25
CA SER A 165 1.85 -14.62 3.98
C SER A 165 2.64 -14.19 5.20
N ASP A 166 3.73 -14.88 5.51
CA ASP A 166 4.60 -14.55 6.64
C ASP A 166 6.05 -14.97 6.37
N ILE A 167 6.99 -14.19 6.90
CA ILE A 167 8.43 -14.36 6.70
C ILE A 167 8.94 -15.50 7.59
N ARG A 168 9.60 -16.49 6.98
CA ARG A 168 10.24 -17.59 7.71
C ARG A 168 11.49 -17.08 8.41
N ASN A 169 11.69 -17.52 9.65
CA ASN A 169 12.84 -17.16 10.50
C ASN A 169 13.00 -15.66 10.76
N PHE A 170 11.93 -14.86 10.67
CA PHE A 170 12.00 -13.41 10.89
C PHE A 170 12.55 -13.01 12.25
N THR A 171 12.25 -13.78 13.30
CA THR A 171 12.78 -13.51 14.65
C THR A 171 14.31 -13.52 14.67
N GLU A 172 14.96 -14.39 13.90
CA GLU A 172 16.42 -14.46 13.78
C GLU A 172 16.97 -13.25 13.00
N ILE A 173 16.28 -12.80 11.95
CA ILE A 173 16.63 -11.59 11.20
C ILE A 173 16.63 -10.38 12.14
N VAL A 174 15.57 -10.21 12.92
CA VAL A 174 15.40 -9.08 13.85
C VAL A 174 16.48 -9.02 14.93
N GLN A 175 16.97 -10.17 15.40
CA GLN A 175 18.02 -10.22 16.43
C GLN A 175 19.38 -9.73 15.94
N ASN A 176 19.62 -9.76 14.63
CA ASN A 176 20.93 -9.48 14.03
C ASN A 176 20.98 -8.19 13.20
N ALA A 177 19.86 -7.46 13.11
CA ALA A 177 19.72 -6.25 12.30
C ALA A 177 19.41 -5.02 13.15
N SER A 178 19.81 -3.84 12.67
CA SER A 178 19.40 -2.58 13.29
C SER A 178 17.92 -2.27 13.00
N PRO A 179 17.26 -1.42 13.83
CA PRO A 179 15.87 -1.05 13.61
C PRO A 179 15.59 -0.42 12.23
N ILE A 180 16.57 0.31 11.66
CA ILE A 180 16.47 0.93 10.34
C ILE A 180 16.48 -0.16 9.26
N GLU A 181 17.43 -1.10 9.34
CA GLU A 181 17.51 -2.21 8.37
C GLU A 181 16.27 -3.11 8.41
N ILE A 182 15.70 -3.34 9.61
CA ILE A 182 14.43 -4.08 9.75
C ILE A 182 13.27 -3.33 9.10
N ALA A 183 13.20 -2.01 9.32
CA ALA A 183 12.16 -1.19 8.71
C ALA A 183 12.28 -1.16 7.18
N ASP A 184 13.49 -1.00 6.65
CA ASP A 184 13.74 -1.03 5.21
C ASP A 184 13.40 -2.40 4.61
N PHE A 185 13.83 -3.49 5.27
CA PHE A 185 13.51 -4.84 4.82
C PHE A 185 12.00 -5.13 4.83
N LEU A 186 11.30 -4.76 5.90
CA LEU A 186 9.85 -4.94 5.97
C LEU A 186 9.12 -4.08 4.94
N ASN A 187 9.46 -2.80 4.80
CA ASN A 187 8.71 -1.90 3.93
C ASN A 187 9.07 -2.10 2.45
N ASP A 188 10.35 -2.09 2.10
CA ASP A 188 10.82 -2.04 0.72
C ASP A 188 10.94 -3.44 0.10
N ASP A 189 11.38 -4.43 0.89
CA ASP A 189 11.65 -5.77 0.38
C ASP A 189 10.48 -6.75 0.60
N TYR A 190 9.50 -6.43 1.46
CA TYR A 190 8.36 -7.33 1.72
C TYR A 190 6.98 -6.69 1.56
N PHE A 191 6.56 -5.74 2.41
CA PHE A 191 5.20 -5.20 2.40
C PHE A 191 4.85 -4.49 1.08
N THR A 192 5.77 -3.68 0.54
CA THR A 192 5.54 -3.01 -0.76
C THR A 192 5.37 -4.02 -1.89
N PRO A 193 6.34 -4.89 -2.22
CA PRO A 193 6.20 -5.80 -3.37
C PRO A 193 5.03 -6.78 -3.21
N MET A 194 4.80 -7.32 -2.00
CA MET A 194 3.69 -8.24 -1.79
C MET A 194 2.33 -7.51 -1.83
N GLY A 195 2.26 -6.28 -1.33
CA GLY A 195 1.07 -5.44 -1.40
C GLY A 195 0.72 -5.05 -2.84
N GLU A 196 1.70 -4.67 -3.65
CA GLU A 196 1.52 -4.38 -5.08
C GLU A 196 1.03 -5.61 -5.84
N ILE A 197 1.62 -6.80 -5.60
CA ILE A 197 1.15 -8.04 -6.21
C ILE A 197 -0.30 -8.34 -5.80
N ALA A 198 -0.64 -8.20 -4.51
CA ALA A 198 -2.02 -8.38 -4.07
C ALA A 198 -2.97 -7.43 -4.82
N PHE A 199 -2.58 -6.16 -4.98
CA PHE A 199 -3.34 -5.17 -5.72
C PHE A 199 -3.48 -5.51 -7.22
N GLU A 200 -2.41 -5.96 -7.90
CA GLU A 200 -2.43 -6.41 -9.31
C GLU A 200 -3.48 -7.51 -9.54
N PHE A 201 -3.61 -8.44 -8.60
CA PHE A 201 -4.63 -9.50 -8.61
C PHE A 201 -5.97 -9.08 -8.02
N ASN A 202 -6.20 -7.77 -7.80
CA ASN A 202 -7.40 -7.19 -7.21
C ASN A 202 -7.76 -7.75 -5.82
N GLY A 203 -6.74 -8.18 -5.08
CA GLY A 203 -6.81 -8.47 -3.66
C GLY A 203 -6.81 -7.19 -2.84
N THR A 204 -7.44 -7.26 -1.67
CA THR A 204 -7.46 -6.18 -0.69
C THR A 204 -6.53 -6.55 0.46
N VAL A 205 -5.43 -5.82 0.64
CA VAL A 205 -4.61 -5.95 1.86
C VAL A 205 -5.46 -5.47 3.04
N ASP A 206 -5.81 -6.39 3.94
CA ASP A 206 -6.66 -6.12 5.10
C ASP A 206 -5.84 -5.45 6.20
N LYS A 207 -4.70 -6.06 6.54
CA LYS A 207 -3.75 -5.55 7.53
C LYS A 207 -2.41 -6.27 7.48
N HIS A 208 -1.42 -5.67 8.14
CA HIS A 208 -0.16 -6.29 8.54
C HIS A 208 -0.23 -6.69 10.02
N ILE A 209 0.30 -7.86 10.38
CA ILE A 209 0.33 -8.39 11.75
C ILE A 209 1.75 -8.85 12.05
N GLY A 210 2.57 -7.98 12.64
CA GLY A 210 4.01 -8.24 12.73
C GLY A 210 4.60 -8.26 11.32
N ASP A 211 5.22 -9.38 10.95
CA ASP A 211 5.77 -9.74 9.64
C ASP A 211 4.78 -10.51 8.74
N ALA A 212 3.53 -10.69 9.18
CA ALA A 212 2.50 -11.30 8.36
C ALA A 212 1.67 -10.27 7.57
N ILE A 213 1.22 -10.66 6.38
CA ILE A 213 0.27 -9.92 5.53
C ILE A 213 -1.01 -10.75 5.41
N MET A 214 -2.16 -10.11 5.64
CA MET A 214 -3.48 -10.68 5.36
C MET A 214 -4.10 -10.01 4.14
N VAL A 215 -4.47 -10.80 3.14
CA VAL A 215 -5.11 -10.34 1.90
C VAL A 215 -6.46 -11.02 1.72
N LEU A 216 -7.45 -10.24 1.29
CA LEU A 216 -8.81 -10.70 1.00
C LEU A 216 -9.11 -10.61 -0.49
N PHE A 217 -9.62 -11.70 -1.05
CA PHE A 217 -10.23 -11.76 -2.38
C PHE A 217 -11.71 -12.08 -2.17
N GLY A 218 -12.62 -11.28 -2.74
CA GLY A 218 -14.05 -11.39 -2.44
C GLY A 218 -14.61 -10.33 -1.48
N SER A 219 -13.75 -9.49 -0.91
CA SER A 219 -14.14 -8.40 -0.02
C SER A 219 -13.14 -7.25 -0.13
N PRO A 220 -13.59 -5.98 -0.21
CA PRO A 220 -14.99 -5.53 -0.21
C PRO A 220 -15.67 -5.65 -1.58
N VAL A 221 -14.93 -6.07 -2.61
CA VAL A 221 -15.39 -6.32 -3.98
C VAL A 221 -15.15 -7.80 -4.30
N SER A 222 -16.16 -8.46 -4.87
CA SER A 222 -16.11 -9.89 -5.19
C SER A 222 -16.19 -10.15 -6.69
N TYR A 223 -15.53 -11.23 -7.09
CA TYR A 223 -15.41 -11.68 -8.47
C TYR A 223 -15.61 -13.21 -8.51
N ALA A 224 -15.92 -13.76 -9.68
CA ALA A 224 -16.16 -15.20 -9.81
C ALA A 224 -14.89 -16.05 -9.59
N ASP A 225 -13.71 -15.46 -9.84
CA ASP A 225 -12.39 -16.08 -9.83
C ASP A 225 -11.56 -15.72 -8.58
N ASP A 226 -12.21 -15.32 -7.48
CA ASP A 226 -11.54 -14.91 -6.23
C ASP A 226 -10.55 -15.96 -5.70
N ALA A 227 -10.84 -17.25 -5.84
CA ALA A 227 -9.92 -18.34 -5.46
C ALA A 227 -8.71 -18.43 -6.41
N ASP A 228 -8.93 -18.35 -7.72
CA ASP A 228 -7.85 -18.39 -8.71
C ASP A 228 -6.89 -17.21 -8.51
N ARG A 229 -7.43 -16.00 -8.32
CA ARG A 229 -6.62 -14.79 -8.08
C ARG A 229 -5.81 -14.87 -6.80
N ALA A 230 -6.36 -15.44 -5.73
CA ALA A 230 -5.62 -15.68 -4.50
C ALA A 230 -4.42 -16.62 -4.72
N VAL A 231 -4.62 -17.72 -5.46
CA VAL A 231 -3.53 -18.68 -5.77
C VAL A 231 -2.51 -18.06 -6.73
N MET A 232 -2.93 -17.37 -7.78
CA MET A 232 -2.02 -16.68 -8.70
C MET A 232 -1.20 -15.59 -8.00
N SER A 233 -1.82 -14.83 -7.09
CA SER A 233 -1.14 -13.86 -6.25
C SER A 233 -0.07 -14.54 -5.37
N ALA A 234 -0.40 -15.66 -4.73
CA ALA A 234 0.57 -16.39 -3.90
C ALA A 234 1.77 -16.91 -4.72
N ILE A 235 1.53 -17.45 -5.91
CA ILE A 235 2.58 -17.90 -6.82
C ILE A 235 3.48 -16.72 -7.22
N ARG A 236 2.87 -15.57 -7.58
CA ARG A 236 3.62 -14.37 -7.97
C ARG A 236 4.44 -13.82 -6.80
N MET A 237 3.90 -13.83 -5.58
CA MET A 237 4.58 -13.44 -4.34
C MET A 237 5.83 -14.30 -4.08
N GLN A 238 5.72 -15.63 -4.21
CA GLN A 238 6.87 -16.51 -4.04
C GLN A 238 7.97 -16.24 -5.09
N LYS A 239 7.61 -16.13 -6.37
CA LYS A 239 8.55 -15.79 -7.45
C LYS A 239 9.20 -14.42 -7.24
N GLU A 240 8.45 -13.46 -6.70
CA GLU A 240 8.99 -12.16 -6.37
C GLU A 240 9.97 -12.21 -5.20
N ALA A 241 9.69 -13.01 -4.16
CA ALA A 241 10.61 -13.22 -3.05
C ALA A 241 11.95 -13.82 -3.54
N GLU A 242 11.92 -14.79 -4.46
CA GLU A 242 13.12 -15.33 -5.11
C GLU A 242 13.90 -14.26 -5.87
N ARG A 243 13.20 -13.40 -6.63
CA ARG A 243 13.82 -12.28 -7.36
C ARG A 243 14.48 -11.29 -6.41
N ILE A 244 13.79 -10.91 -5.33
CA ILE A 244 14.28 -9.99 -4.29
C ILE A 244 15.51 -10.57 -3.59
N ASN A 245 15.54 -11.88 -3.35
CA ASN A 245 16.72 -12.56 -2.80
C ASN A 245 17.98 -12.38 -3.66
N GLY A 246 17.84 -12.27 -4.98
CA GLY A 246 18.98 -11.93 -5.86
C GLY A 246 19.62 -10.57 -5.56
N VAL A 247 18.81 -9.61 -5.08
CA VAL A 247 19.28 -8.28 -4.65
C VAL A 247 19.79 -8.34 -3.21
N LEU A 248 19.04 -9.01 -2.32
CA LEU A 248 19.39 -9.17 -0.90
C LEU A 248 20.65 -9.99 -0.67
N ALA A 249 21.08 -10.83 -1.62
CA ALA A 249 22.32 -11.60 -1.52
C ALA A 249 23.57 -10.73 -1.23
N LYS A 250 23.51 -9.43 -1.54
CA LYS A 250 24.56 -8.45 -1.22
C LYS A 250 24.51 -7.94 0.23
N ARG A 251 23.39 -8.09 0.92
CA ARG A 251 23.14 -7.70 2.31
C ARG A 251 23.26 -8.93 3.22
N LYS A 252 24.31 -9.00 4.03
CA LYS A 252 24.49 -10.13 4.96
C LYS A 252 23.34 -10.22 5.96
N GLY A 253 22.84 -11.43 6.20
CA GLY A 253 21.81 -11.71 7.20
C GLY A 253 20.37 -11.51 6.75
N PHE A 254 20.14 -11.02 5.53
CA PHE A 254 18.81 -10.87 4.96
C PHE A 254 18.54 -11.90 3.88
N HIS A 255 17.49 -12.68 4.08
CA HIS A 255 16.96 -13.62 3.10
C HIS A 255 15.43 -13.64 3.26
N LEU A 256 14.73 -13.30 2.18
CA LEU A 256 13.28 -13.28 2.14
C LEU A 256 12.77 -14.66 1.74
N SER A 257 12.41 -15.46 2.73
CA SER A 257 11.70 -16.72 2.53
C SER A 257 10.31 -16.59 3.14
N ILE A 258 9.26 -16.91 2.39
CA ILE A 258 7.87 -16.75 2.86
C ILE A 258 7.13 -18.08 2.80
N GLY A 259 6.20 -18.28 3.72
CA GLY A 259 5.23 -19.37 3.70
C GLY A 259 3.83 -18.80 3.58
N ILE A 260 3.00 -19.39 2.71
CA ILE A 260 1.68 -18.84 2.36
C ILE A 260 0.59 -19.87 2.65
N GLY A 261 -0.52 -19.39 3.22
CA GLY A 261 -1.72 -20.18 3.51
C GLY A 261 -2.97 -19.53 2.95
N ILE A 262 -3.82 -20.29 2.25
CA ILE A 262 -5.04 -19.78 1.62
C ILE A 262 -6.26 -20.61 2.02
N SER A 263 -7.33 -19.94 2.45
CA SER A 263 -8.60 -20.60 2.75
C SER A 263 -9.78 -19.84 2.20
N THR A 264 -10.71 -20.57 1.59
CA THR A 264 -11.93 -20.01 1.00
C THR A 264 -13.14 -20.36 1.85
N GLY A 265 -14.05 -19.40 2.05
CA GLY A 265 -15.35 -19.67 2.64
C GLY A 265 -16.09 -18.42 3.08
N LYS A 266 -17.24 -18.61 3.73
CA LYS A 266 -18.07 -17.50 4.22
C LYS A 266 -17.43 -16.82 5.42
N VAL A 267 -17.29 -15.51 5.35
CA VAL A 267 -16.85 -14.63 6.44
C VAL A 267 -17.87 -13.52 6.65
N PHE A 268 -17.82 -12.93 7.84
CA PHE A 268 -18.43 -11.65 8.10
C PHE A 268 -17.39 -10.56 7.82
N SER A 269 -17.72 -9.58 6.96
CA SER A 269 -16.89 -8.40 6.71
C SER A 269 -17.62 -7.14 7.16
N GLY A 270 -16.92 -6.23 7.83
CA GLY A 270 -17.51 -4.97 8.28
C GLY A 270 -16.54 -4.12 9.09
N ILE A 271 -16.99 -2.92 9.47
CA ILE A 271 -16.23 -2.06 10.37
C ILE A 271 -16.33 -2.62 11.79
N LEU A 272 -15.21 -3.10 12.32
CA LEU A 272 -15.08 -3.68 13.66
C LEU A 272 -14.06 -2.89 14.50
N GLY A 273 -14.24 -2.87 15.81
CA GLY A 273 -13.29 -2.26 16.74
C GLY A 273 -13.93 -1.45 17.86
N SER A 274 -13.09 -0.72 18.59
CA SER A 274 -13.50 0.13 19.71
C SER A 274 -13.98 1.51 19.24
N MET A 275 -14.49 2.32 20.18
CA MET A 275 -14.86 3.71 19.91
C MET A 275 -13.71 4.56 19.36
N ARG A 276 -12.46 4.20 19.65
CA ARG A 276 -11.26 4.99 19.30
C ARG A 276 -10.43 4.37 18.17
N LYS A 277 -10.67 3.11 17.83
CA LYS A 277 -9.94 2.39 16.77
C LYS A 277 -10.88 1.40 16.10
N LYS A 278 -11.15 1.66 14.82
CA LYS A 278 -11.99 0.85 13.95
C LYS A 278 -11.19 0.42 12.73
N GLU A 279 -11.44 -0.79 12.26
CA GLU A 279 -10.85 -1.36 11.06
C GLU A 279 -11.97 -2.04 10.27
N TYR A 280 -12.01 -1.85 8.96
CA TYR A 280 -12.80 -2.75 8.13
C TYR A 280 -12.01 -4.05 8.04
N THR A 281 -12.63 -5.16 8.43
CA THR A 281 -11.94 -6.46 8.40
C THR A 281 -12.91 -7.61 8.26
N SER A 282 -12.39 -8.79 7.95
CA SER A 282 -13.15 -10.03 7.86
C SER A 282 -12.87 -10.95 9.05
N VAL A 283 -13.93 -11.55 9.59
CA VAL A 283 -13.85 -12.54 10.65
C VAL A 283 -14.63 -13.79 10.27
N GLY A 284 -14.08 -14.95 10.62
CA GLY A 284 -14.71 -16.23 10.35
C GLY A 284 -13.71 -17.37 10.36
N MET A 285 -14.24 -18.58 10.27
CA MET A 285 -13.42 -19.78 10.23
C MET A 285 -12.39 -19.81 9.09
N PRO A 286 -12.71 -19.36 7.85
CA PRO A 286 -11.72 -19.30 6.77
C PRO A 286 -10.47 -18.47 7.12
N VAL A 287 -10.63 -17.33 7.80
CA VAL A 287 -9.50 -16.49 8.25
C VAL A 287 -8.57 -17.26 9.18
N ASN A 288 -9.15 -17.97 10.16
CA ASN A 288 -8.38 -18.79 11.10
C ASN A 288 -7.68 -19.96 10.41
N ILE A 289 -8.33 -20.60 9.44
CA ILE A 289 -7.74 -21.70 8.66
C ILE A 289 -6.57 -21.19 7.82
N ALA A 290 -6.73 -20.08 7.10
CA ALA A 290 -5.67 -19.52 6.26
C ALA A 290 -4.41 -19.20 7.09
N SER A 291 -4.56 -18.54 8.25
CA SER A 291 -3.43 -18.28 9.14
C SER A 291 -2.76 -19.58 9.65
N ARG A 292 -3.52 -20.64 9.92
CA ARG A 292 -2.95 -21.92 10.35
C ARG A 292 -2.18 -22.63 9.24
N LEU A 293 -2.72 -22.60 8.02
CA LEU A 293 -2.03 -23.11 6.83
C LEU A 293 -0.71 -22.37 6.62
N GLN A 294 -0.72 -21.04 6.72
CA GLN A 294 0.51 -20.24 6.60
C GLN A 294 1.52 -20.59 7.70
N ASN A 295 1.07 -20.82 8.94
CA ASN A 295 1.96 -21.15 10.04
C ASN A 295 2.70 -22.48 9.83
N ILE A 296 2.05 -23.48 9.23
CA ILE A 296 2.66 -24.80 8.96
C ILE A 296 3.35 -24.90 7.60
N ALA A 297 3.16 -23.91 6.72
CA ALA A 297 3.84 -23.86 5.43
C ALA A 297 5.35 -23.66 5.63
N GLU A 298 6.14 -24.53 5.02
CA GLU A 298 7.60 -24.44 5.00
C GLU A 298 8.07 -23.28 4.09
N PRO A 299 9.35 -22.87 4.17
CA PRO A 299 9.97 -21.97 3.20
C PRO A 299 9.60 -22.23 1.74
N GLY A 300 8.94 -21.28 1.09
CA GLY A 300 8.55 -21.37 -0.32
C GLY A 300 7.22 -22.11 -0.57
N GLU A 301 6.55 -22.61 0.46
CA GLU A 301 5.31 -23.36 0.28
C GLU A 301 4.07 -22.47 0.17
N ILE A 302 3.10 -22.97 -0.59
CA ILE A 302 1.74 -22.42 -0.69
C ILE A 302 0.78 -23.56 -0.33
N LEU A 303 0.09 -23.41 0.81
CA LEU A 303 -0.86 -24.40 1.30
C LEU A 303 -2.29 -23.86 1.21
N ILE A 304 -3.20 -24.68 0.70
CA ILE A 304 -4.62 -24.34 0.53
C ILE A 304 -5.52 -25.40 1.18
N CYS A 305 -6.71 -25.01 1.64
CA CYS A 305 -7.71 -25.96 2.10
C CYS A 305 -8.48 -26.59 0.91
N GLU A 306 -9.12 -27.74 1.14
CA GLU A 306 -9.92 -28.44 0.10
C GLU A 306 -10.95 -27.52 -0.57
N ARG A 307 -11.62 -26.65 0.20
CA ARG A 307 -12.61 -25.72 -0.34
C ARG A 307 -12.02 -24.68 -1.29
N THR A 308 -10.78 -24.23 -1.05
CA THR A 308 -10.08 -23.36 -2.01
C THR A 308 -9.84 -24.12 -3.30
N HIS A 309 -9.35 -25.36 -3.21
CA HIS A 309 -9.10 -26.22 -4.37
C HIS A 309 -10.36 -26.51 -5.19
N GLU A 310 -11.48 -26.83 -4.54
CA GLU A 310 -12.79 -27.02 -5.21
C GLU A 310 -13.29 -25.78 -5.97
N LYS A 311 -12.82 -24.60 -5.58
CA LYS A 311 -13.20 -23.31 -6.17
C LYS A 311 -12.28 -22.84 -7.28
N LEU A 312 -11.16 -23.52 -7.53
CA LEU A 312 -10.27 -23.19 -8.62
C LEU A 312 -10.95 -23.52 -9.95
N SER A 313 -10.98 -22.55 -10.84
CA SER A 313 -11.48 -22.74 -12.21
C SER A 313 -10.35 -23.06 -13.19
N GLN A 314 -9.10 -22.80 -12.80
CA GLN A 314 -7.91 -23.07 -13.59
C GLN A 314 -7.18 -24.34 -13.12
N PRO A 315 -6.46 -25.03 -14.04
CA PRO A 315 -5.71 -26.24 -13.70
C PRO A 315 -4.36 -25.89 -13.06
N PHE A 316 -4.36 -25.63 -11.76
CA PHE A 316 -3.12 -25.49 -10.98
C PHE A 316 -2.49 -26.86 -10.72
N ASP A 317 -1.16 -26.94 -10.73
CA ASP A 317 -0.44 -28.14 -10.27
C ASP A 317 -0.52 -28.21 -8.74
N THR A 318 -1.08 -29.30 -8.22
CA THR A 318 -1.34 -29.46 -6.79
C THR A 318 -1.01 -30.86 -6.29
N THR A 319 -0.65 -30.94 -5.01
CA THR A 319 -0.35 -32.21 -4.34
C THR A 319 -1.12 -32.28 -3.02
N LYS A 320 -1.87 -33.36 -2.81
CA LYS A 320 -2.52 -33.61 -1.51
C LYS A 320 -1.46 -33.98 -0.48
N ILE A 321 -1.49 -33.33 0.67
CA ILE A 321 -0.61 -33.65 1.79
C ILE A 321 -1.41 -34.24 2.96
N ASP A 322 -0.72 -34.90 3.87
CA ASP A 322 -1.38 -35.56 4.99
C ASP A 322 -2.17 -34.56 5.84
N PRO A 323 -3.41 -34.90 6.25
CA PRO A 323 -4.23 -33.99 7.04
C PRO A 323 -3.58 -33.62 8.37
N VAL A 324 -3.63 -32.34 8.73
CA VAL A 324 -3.01 -31.83 9.96
C VAL A 324 -4.06 -31.42 10.98
N TYR A 325 -3.82 -31.78 12.24
CA TYR A 325 -4.62 -31.29 13.36
C TYR A 325 -4.19 -29.87 13.71
N VAL A 326 -5.14 -28.93 13.57
CA VAL A 326 -4.91 -27.53 13.90
C VAL A 326 -5.80 -27.11 15.06
N LYS A 327 -5.23 -26.37 16.02
CA LYS A 327 -5.88 -25.99 17.28
C LYS A 327 -7.24 -25.32 17.08
N GLY A 328 -8.35 -25.99 17.36
CA GLY A 328 -9.69 -25.39 17.25
C GLY A 328 -10.41 -25.64 15.93
N VAL A 329 -9.92 -26.58 15.10
CA VAL A 329 -10.78 -27.38 14.20
C VAL A 329 -10.97 -28.75 14.89
N SER A 330 -12.19 -29.29 14.90
CA SER A 330 -12.48 -30.59 15.51
C SER A 330 -12.00 -31.78 14.67
N GLU A 331 -12.00 -31.63 13.35
CA GLU A 331 -11.55 -32.63 12.38
C GLU A 331 -10.18 -32.23 11.80
N PRO A 332 -9.35 -33.21 11.40
CA PRO A 332 -8.09 -32.90 10.74
C PRO A 332 -8.37 -32.15 9.42
N LEU A 333 -7.60 -31.10 9.19
CA LEU A 333 -7.76 -30.26 8.01
C LEU A 333 -7.14 -30.95 6.81
N SER A 334 -7.90 -31.19 5.75
CA SER A 334 -7.35 -31.57 4.44
C SER A 334 -6.59 -30.40 3.84
N ILE A 335 -5.33 -30.63 3.49
CA ILE A 335 -4.42 -29.61 2.97
C ILE A 335 -3.92 -30.06 1.61
N ILE A 336 -3.75 -29.07 0.75
CA ILE A 336 -3.27 -29.24 -0.61
C ILE A 336 -2.14 -28.22 -0.81
N GLN A 337 -1.01 -28.68 -1.32
CA GLN A 337 0.09 -27.84 -1.73
C GLN A 337 -0.09 -27.42 -3.19
N VAL A 338 0.20 -26.15 -3.50
CA VAL A 338 0.25 -25.64 -4.87
C VAL A 338 1.71 -25.59 -5.32
N ASN A 339 2.00 -26.19 -6.47
CA ASN A 339 3.32 -26.24 -7.11
C ASN A 339 3.43 -25.15 -8.19
N TYR A 340 4.59 -24.52 -8.39
CA TYR A 340 4.71 -23.34 -9.27
C TYR A 340 6.08 -23.06 -9.92
#